data_AF-A0A3D5UMB6-F1
#
_entry.id   AF-A0A3D5UMB6-F1
#
_cell.length_a   1.000
_cell.length_b   1.000
_cell.length_c   1.000
_cell.angle_alpha   90.00
_cell.angle_beta   90.00
_cell.angle_gamma   90.00
#
_symmetry.space_group_name_H-M   'P 1'
#
loop_
_entity.id
_entity.type
_entity.pdbx_description
1 polymer ?
#
loop_
_entity_poly.entity_id
_entity_poly.type
_entity_poly.pdbx_seq_one_letter_code
_entity_poly.pdbx_strand_id
1 'polypeptide(L)'
;MSEEQEQIELIDENGEKVTLKVIMTFENEGKEYAILSEPDEEAQDFYAFRIDEDEQGEILVPVEEDAEIEMVQQVFEQLAEESE
;
A
#
# COMPACT_ATOMS: atom_id res chain seq x y z
N MET A 1 -24.02 -1.06 -3.46
CA MET A 1 -23.20 -1.60 -2.36
C MET A 1 -22.00 -0.68 -2.33
N SER A 2 -21.83 0.07 -1.25
CA SER A 2 -20.73 1.04 -1.17
C SER A 2 -19.44 0.26 -1.07
N GLU A 3 -18.63 0.29 -2.12
CA GLU A 3 -17.23 -0.09 -2.03
C GLU A 3 -16.58 1.01 -1.19
N GLU A 4 -16.56 0.82 0.14
CA GLU A 4 -15.84 1.68 1.06
C GLU A 4 -14.36 1.48 0.77
N GLN A 5 -13.86 2.33 -0.13
CA GLN A 5 -12.43 2.49 -0.36
C GLN A 5 -11.85 3.06 0.93
N GLU A 6 -11.17 2.23 1.72
CA GLU A 6 -10.55 2.66 2.97
C GLU A 6 -9.45 3.68 2.65
N GLN A 7 -9.74 4.96 2.93
CA GLN A 7 -8.77 6.05 2.86
C GLN A 7 -8.10 6.19 4.22
N ILE A 8 -6.78 6.29 4.20
CA ILE A 8 -5.96 6.48 5.39
C ILE A 8 -5.22 7.81 5.28
N GLU A 9 -5.24 8.58 6.37
CA GLU A 9 -4.40 9.77 6.53
C GLU A 9 -3.10 9.34 7.21
N LEU A 10 -1.99 9.46 6.49
CA LEU A 10 -0.65 9.20 6.99
C LEU A 10 0.06 10.53 7.21
N ILE A 11 1.01 10.52 8.14
CA ILE A 11 1.91 11.64 8.36
C ILE A 11 3.25 11.23 7.78
N ASP A 12 3.75 11.99 6.82
CA ASP A 12 5.06 11.76 6.22
C ASP A 12 6.20 12.18 7.15
N GLU A 13 7.44 11.98 6.69
CA GLU A 13 8.66 12.38 7.42
C GLU A 13 8.79 13.90 7.65
N ASN A 14 8.08 14.72 6.89
CA ASN A 14 8.04 16.18 7.05
C ASN A 14 6.96 16.64 8.03
N GLY A 15 6.13 15.72 8.53
CA GLY A 15 4.96 16.05 9.36
C GLY A 15 3.76 16.52 8.54
N GLU A 16 3.78 16.34 7.21
CA GLU A 16 2.67 16.65 6.32
C GLU A 16 1.68 15.49 6.29
N LYS A 17 0.39 15.83 6.28
CA LYS A 17 -0.67 14.83 6.17
C LYS A 17 -0.88 14.49 4.71
N VAL A 18 -0.61 13.23 4.36
CA VAL A 18 -0.91 12.67 3.04
C VAL A 18 -2.12 11.75 3.17
N THR A 19 -3.12 11.97 2.33
CA THR A 19 -4.29 11.09 2.26
C THR A 19 -4.07 10.11 1.13
N LEU A 20 -4.05 8.83 1.45
CA LEU A 20 -3.90 7.77 0.48
C LEU A 20 -5.08 6.81 0.59
N LYS A 21 -5.38 6.14 -0.51
CA LYS A 21 -6.44 5.15 -0.58
C LYS A 21 -5.84 3.76 -0.61
N VAL A 22 -6.28 2.89 0.29
CA VAL A 22 -5.89 1.48 0.29
C VAL A 22 -6.55 0.80 -0.91
N ILE A 23 -5.72 0.29 -1.81
CA ILE A 23 -6.15 -0.51 -2.95
C ILE A 23 -6.27 -1.97 -2.53
N MET A 24 -5.24 -2.48 -1.86
CA MET A 24 -5.22 -3.83 -1.32
C MET A 24 -4.11 -4.02 -0.29
N THR A 25 -4.23 -5.06 0.54
CA THR A 25 -3.20 -5.51 1.47
C THR A 25 -2.96 -7.00 1.29
N PHE A 26 -1.73 -7.45 1.52
CA PHE A 26 -1.35 -8.86 1.43
C PHE A 26 -0.20 -9.19 2.38
N GLU A 27 -0.13 -10.44 2.81
CA GLU A 27 0.97 -10.96 3.62
C GLU A 27 1.94 -11.75 2.72
N ASN A 28 3.23 -11.47 2.82
CA ASN A 28 4.28 -12.23 2.16
C ASN A 28 5.46 -12.48 3.11
N GLU A 29 5.92 -13.74 3.20
CA GLU A 29 7.03 -14.16 4.07
C GLU A 29 6.90 -13.72 5.54
N GLY A 30 5.66 -13.59 6.04
CA GLY A 30 5.37 -13.14 7.41
C GLY A 30 5.50 -11.63 7.62
N LYS A 31 5.55 -10.85 6.54
CA LYS A 31 5.47 -9.38 6.53
C LYS A 31 4.19 -8.97 5.82
N GLU A 32 3.54 -7.92 6.31
CA GLU A 32 2.36 -7.37 5.66
C GLU A 32 2.73 -6.21 4.74
N TYR A 33 2.06 -6.13 3.60
CA TYR A 33 2.26 -5.12 2.58
C TYR A 33 0.91 -4.50 2.20
N ALA A 34 0.91 -3.21 1.91
CA ALA A 34 -0.24 -2.43 1.51
C ALA A 34 0.09 -1.67 0.22
N ILE A 35 -0.78 -1.81 -0.78
CA ILE A 35 -0.74 -0.99 -1.99
C ILE A 35 -1.71 0.15 -1.78
N LEU A 36 -1.18 1.36 -1.84
CA LEU A 36 -1.91 2.60 -1.70
C LEU A 36 -1.90 3.37 -3.02
N SER A 37 -2.91 4.18 -3.28
CA SER A 37 -2.91 5.15 -4.39
C SER A 37 -3.28 6.53 -3.90
N GLU A 38 -2.94 7.55 -4.68
CA GLU A 38 -3.56 8.86 -4.48
C GLU A 38 -5.08 8.73 -4.69
N PRO A 39 -5.88 9.48 -3.93
CA PRO A 39 -7.33 9.55 -4.14
C PRO A 39 -7.71 10.36 -5.39
N ASP A 40 -6.74 11.07 -5.98
CA ASP A 40 -6.95 11.89 -7.17
C ASP A 40 -7.06 11.01 -8.43
N GLU A 41 -8.07 11.28 -9.27
CA GLU A 41 -8.36 10.43 -10.45
C GLU A 41 -7.42 10.71 -11.64
N GLU A 42 -6.64 11.81 -11.63
CA GLU A 42 -5.80 12.19 -12.77
C GLU A 42 -4.44 11.49 -12.80
N ALA A 43 -3.93 11.05 -11.64
CA ALA A 43 -2.68 10.32 -11.49
C ALA A 43 -2.91 9.03 -10.71
N GLN A 44 -3.04 7.91 -11.42
CA GLN A 44 -3.13 6.60 -10.79
C GLN A 44 -1.73 6.07 -10.47
N ASP A 45 -0.99 6.82 -9.66
CA ASP A 45 0.28 6.37 -9.10
C ASP A 45 -0.01 5.45 -7.90
N PHE A 46 0.56 4.24 -7.97
CA PHE A 46 0.46 3.24 -6.93
C PHE A 46 1.76 3.22 -6.13
N TYR A 47 1.61 3.18 -4.81
CA TYR A 47 2.70 3.15 -3.85
C TYR A 47 2.62 1.87 -3.04
N ALA A 48 3.72 1.14 -2.96
CA ALA A 48 3.84 -0.04 -2.12
C ALA A 48 4.43 0.36 -0.76
N PHE A 49 3.76 -0.05 0.31
CA PHE A 49 4.22 0.12 1.68
C PHE A 49 4.26 -1.24 2.38
N ARG A 50 5.24 -1.43 3.26
CA ARG A 50 5.29 -2.55 4.21
C ARG A 50 4.71 -2.09 5.54
N ILE A 51 3.80 -2.87 6.10
CA ILE A 51 3.30 -2.69 7.45
C ILE A 51 4.30 -3.34 8.41
N ASP A 52 4.85 -2.53 9.30
CA ASP A 52 5.81 -2.93 10.34
C ASP A 52 5.28 -2.49 11.72
N GLU A 53 5.83 -3.04 12.80
CA GLU A 53 5.45 -2.66 14.17
C GLU A 53 6.66 -2.02 14.86
N ASP A 54 6.50 -0.78 15.33
CA ASP A 54 7.49 -0.06 16.12
C ASP A 54 7.09 0.06 17.60
N GLU A 55 7.88 0.77 18.40
CA GLU A 55 7.61 0.97 19.83
C GLU A 55 6.34 1.80 20.14
N GLN A 56 5.76 2.45 19.14
CA GLN A 56 4.58 3.32 19.19
C GLN A 56 3.35 2.70 18.50
N GLY A 57 3.52 1.67 17.67
CA GLY A 57 2.44 0.90 17.04
C GLY A 57 2.76 0.49 15.60
N GLU A 58 1.73 0.31 14.79
CA GLU A 58 1.86 -0.02 13.37
C GLU A 58 2.37 1.18 12.57
N ILE A 59 3.41 0.96 11.76
CA ILE A 59 4.00 1.95 10.85
C ILE A 59 3.98 1.44 9.41
N LEU A 60 3.84 2.35 8.46
CA LEU A 60 3.94 2.04 7.04
C LEU A 60 5.29 2.50 6.50
N VAL A 61 6.10 1.56 6.06
CA VAL A 61 7.43 1.80 5.51
C VAL A 61 7.35 1.73 3.98
N PRO A 62 7.68 2.81 3.24
CA PRO A 62 7.66 2.77 1.78
C PRO A 62 8.63 1.71 1.26
N VAL A 63 8.17 0.93 0.29
CA VAL A 63 8.98 -0.10 -0.36
C VAL A 63 9.78 0.55 -1.49
N GLU A 64 11.06 0.81 -1.24
CA GLU A 64 11.98 1.40 -2.22
C GLU A 64 12.96 0.37 -2.83
N GLU A 65 13.00 -0.85 -2.28
CA GLU A 65 13.90 -1.90 -2.76
C GLU A 65 13.31 -2.58 -4.00
N ASP A 66 14.06 -2.59 -5.12
CA ASP A 66 13.61 -3.18 -6.39
C ASP A 66 13.08 -4.62 -6.23
N ALA A 67 13.74 -5.44 -5.40
CA ALA A 67 13.33 -6.82 -5.15
C ALA A 67 11.97 -6.94 -4.44
N GLU A 68 11.69 -6.04 -3.48
CA GLU A 68 10.38 -6.00 -2.82
C GLU A 68 9.31 -5.44 -3.77
N ILE A 69 9.65 -4.45 -4.61
CA ILE A 69 8.75 -3.91 -5.63
C ILE A 69 8.35 -4.99 -6.65
N GLU A 70 9.31 -5.76 -7.16
CA GLU A 70 9.04 -6.87 -8.07
C GLU A 70 8.08 -7.90 -7.42
N MET A 71 8.30 -8.23 -6.14
CA MET A 71 7.42 -9.14 -5.41
C MET A 71 6.00 -8.58 -5.26
N VAL A 72 5.86 -7.30 -4.91
CA VAL A 72 4.55 -6.63 -4.81
C VAL A 72 3.82 -6.65 -6.16
N GLN A 73 4.53 -6.36 -7.25
CA GLN A 73 3.97 -6.42 -8.61
C GLN A 73 3.52 -7.83 -8.96
N GLN A 74 4.33 -8.86 -8.68
CA GLN A 74 3.96 -10.24 -8.95
C GLN A 74 2.69 -10.64 -8.20
N VAL A 75 2.58 -10.31 -6.91
CA VAL A 75 1.37 -10.60 -6.12
C VAL A 75 0.16 -9.87 -6.70
N PHE A 76 0.32 -8.60 -7.05
CA PHE A 76 -0.73 -7.79 -7.67
C PHE A 76 -1.20 -8.39 -9.01
N GLU A 77 -0.28 -8.76 -9.90
CA GLU A 77 -0.59 -9.40 -11.18
C GLU A 77 -1.31 -10.74 -10.98
N GLN A 78 -0.86 -11.57 -10.03
CA GLN A 78 -1.53 -12.84 -9.73
C GLN A 78 -2.96 -12.66 -9.24
N LEU A 79 -3.21 -11.67 -8.38
CA LEU A 79 -4.55 -11.37 -7.86
C LEU A 79 -5.45 -10.74 -8.93
N ALA A 80 -4.87 -9.92 -9.82
CA ALA A 80 -5.59 -9.35 -10.96
C ALA A 80 -5.99 -10.45 -11.97
N GLU A 81 -5.10 -11.42 -12.25
CA GLU A 81 -5.39 -12.55 -13.13
C GLU A 81 -6.46 -13.51 -12.57
N GLU A 82 -6.57 -13.69 -11.26
CA GLU A 82 -7.60 -14.55 -10.66
C GLU A 82 -9.05 -14.05 -10.88
N SER A 83 -9.22 -12.86 -11.46
CA SER A 83 -10.52 -12.25 -11.73
C SER A 83 -11.05 -12.50 -13.17
N GLU A 84 -10.33 -13.26 -14.02
CA GLU A 84 -10.73 -13.56 -15.42
C GLU A 84 -11.15 -15.02 -15.69
#